data_AF-A0A938NNH5-F1
#
_entry.id   AF-A0A938NNH5-F1
#
_cell.length_a   1.000
_cell.length_b   1.000
_cell.length_c   1.000
_cell.angle_alpha   90.00
_cell.angle_beta   90.00
_cell.angle_gamma   90.00
#
_symmetry.space_group_name_H-M   'P 1'
#
loop_
_entity.id
_entity.type
_entity.pdbx_description
1 polymer ?
#
loop_
_entity_poly.entity_id
_entity_poly.type
_entity_poly.pdbx_seq_one_letter_code
_entity_poly.pdbx_strand_id
1 'polypeptide(L)'
;MKKLLLTLTCIGLITGCGPQTGEKLDSADEADPRVRVGLERVDQKNWDDAILHFEDALMKNPALFRPDLELALIYHQQKKNYVRAVYHYERYLEKRPETEKRDLILESIQQAKVSLAGEIGLADSKVEEEVVRLTRENNWLRQQLAQAGGASAAQVATVKTIVNTPPAPRPVPVAQPAVVPAVAQVAAVQPAVA
;
A
#
# COMPACT_ATOMS: atom_id res chain seq x y z
N MET A 1 81.28 -21.05 10.57
CA MET A 1 80.73 -21.83 9.45
C MET A 1 79.42 -22.47 9.89
N LYS A 2 78.31 -22.18 9.20
CA LYS A 2 77.09 -23.02 9.04
C LYS A 2 76.32 -23.35 10.35
N LYS A 3 75.01 -23.22 10.50
CA LYS A 3 73.82 -23.10 9.63
C LYS A 3 72.65 -22.86 10.62
N LEU A 4 71.77 -21.88 10.45
CA LEU A 4 70.55 -21.91 9.64
C LEU A 4 69.30 -21.90 10.55
N LEU A 5 68.74 -20.70 10.71
CA LEU A 5 67.31 -20.35 10.66
C LEU A 5 66.30 -21.52 10.75
N LEU A 6 65.49 -21.54 11.81
CA LEU A 6 64.20 -22.23 11.82
C LEU A 6 63.13 -21.31 12.42
N THR A 7 62.31 -20.77 11.51
CA THR A 7 61.16 -19.91 11.74
C THR A 7 60.06 -20.66 12.50
N LEU A 8 59.71 -20.19 13.70
CA LEU A 8 58.53 -20.62 14.43
C LEU A 8 57.33 -19.81 13.95
N THR A 9 56.76 -20.21 12.82
CA THR A 9 55.55 -19.60 12.28
C THR A 9 54.36 -20.11 13.09
N CYS A 10 53.80 -19.24 13.93
CA CYS A 10 52.47 -19.42 14.52
C CYS A 10 51.45 -19.53 13.37
N ILE A 11 51.05 -20.76 13.06
CA ILE A 11 49.89 -21.03 12.22
C ILE A 11 48.67 -20.62 13.04
N GLY A 12 48.22 -19.38 12.79
CA GLY A 12 46.94 -18.89 13.27
C GLY A 12 45.84 -19.75 12.67
N LEU A 13 45.18 -20.55 13.52
CA LEU A 13 43.89 -21.14 13.23
C LEU A 13 42.86 -20.01 13.17
N ILE A 14 42.81 -19.31 12.03
CA ILE A 14 41.65 -18.54 11.65
C ILE A 14 40.64 -19.58 11.16
N THR A 15 39.87 -20.16 12.08
CA THR A 15 38.63 -20.84 11.73
C THR A 15 37.68 -19.77 11.23
N GLY A 16 37.78 -19.48 9.93
CA GLY A 16 36.80 -18.69 9.22
C GLY A 16 35.46 -19.43 9.34
N CYS A 17 34.50 -18.81 10.01
CA CYS A 17 33.09 -19.09 9.76
C CYS A 17 32.88 -18.83 8.27
N GLY A 18 32.77 -19.89 7.46
CA GLY A 18 32.35 -19.76 6.08
C GLY A 18 30.99 -19.05 6.03
N PRO A 19 30.70 -18.28 4.98
CA PRO A 19 29.40 -17.64 4.84
C PRO A 19 28.34 -18.74 4.89
N GLN A 20 27.48 -18.71 5.91
CA GLN A 20 26.25 -19.49 5.87
C GLN A 20 25.53 -19.02 4.61
N THR A 21 25.34 -19.92 3.65
CA THR A 21 24.63 -19.60 2.39
C THR A 21 23.28 -18.98 2.77
N GLY A 22 22.93 -17.81 2.23
CA GLY A 22 21.77 -17.05 2.72
C GLY A 22 20.44 -17.80 2.63
N GLU A 23 20.32 -18.75 1.68
CA GLU A 23 19.23 -19.72 1.60
C GLU A 23 19.04 -20.55 2.90
N LYS A 24 20.14 -20.92 3.57
CA LYS A 24 20.11 -21.63 4.85
C LYS A 24 19.64 -20.75 6.00
N LEU A 25 19.92 -19.45 5.94
CA LEU A 25 19.41 -18.49 6.92
C LEU A 25 17.92 -18.25 6.72
N ASP A 26 17.46 -18.16 5.47
CA ASP A 26 16.04 -18.01 5.14
C ASP A 26 15.22 -19.26 5.49
N SER A 27 15.87 -20.43 5.47
CA SER A 27 15.26 -21.68 5.94
C SER A 27 15.07 -21.75 7.45
N ALA A 28 15.74 -20.89 8.24
CA ALA A 28 15.60 -20.91 9.70
C ALA A 28 14.19 -20.52 10.17
N ASP A 29 13.53 -19.63 9.44
CA ASP A 29 12.17 -19.16 9.75
C ASP A 29 11.12 -20.26 9.57
N GLU A 30 11.41 -21.31 8.82
CA GLU A 30 10.53 -22.48 8.68
C GLU A 30 10.35 -23.27 9.99
N ALA A 31 11.14 -22.98 11.02
CA ALA A 31 10.89 -23.51 12.36
C ALA A 31 9.53 -23.05 12.91
N ASP A 32 8.99 -21.90 12.47
CA ASP A 32 7.65 -21.47 12.82
C ASP A 32 6.59 -22.21 11.96
N PRO A 33 5.61 -22.89 12.58
CA PRO A 33 4.62 -23.68 11.85
C PRO A 33 3.77 -22.85 10.90
N ARG A 34 3.53 -21.56 11.19
CA ARG A 34 2.75 -20.68 10.30
C ARG A 34 3.51 -20.41 9.00
N VAL A 35 4.82 -20.26 9.08
CA VAL A 35 5.68 -20.07 7.89
C VAL A 35 5.63 -21.31 7.01
N ARG A 36 5.76 -22.50 7.59
CA ARG A 36 5.64 -23.76 6.84
C ARG A 36 4.28 -23.92 6.16
N VAL A 37 3.19 -23.64 6.87
CA VAL A 37 1.85 -23.73 6.27
C VAL A 37 1.68 -22.68 5.16
N GLY A 38 2.19 -21.46 5.36
CA GLY A 38 2.22 -20.44 4.32
C GLY A 38 2.93 -20.91 3.05
N LEU A 39 4.12 -21.52 3.19
CA LEU A 39 4.87 -22.09 2.07
C LEU A 39 4.12 -23.23 1.37
N GLU A 40 3.49 -24.13 2.12
CA GLU A 40 2.65 -25.18 1.53
C GLU A 40 1.48 -24.59 0.72
N ARG A 41 0.90 -23.48 1.18
CA ARG A 41 -0.14 -22.76 0.42
C ARG A 41 0.41 -22.09 -0.83
N VAL A 42 1.65 -21.59 -0.81
CA VAL A 42 2.37 -21.10 -2.01
C VAL A 42 2.53 -22.23 -3.03
N ASP A 43 2.94 -23.44 -2.61
CA ASP A 43 3.09 -24.60 -3.49
C ASP A 43 1.75 -25.02 -4.13
N GLN A 44 0.67 -24.89 -3.36
CA GLN A 44 -0.71 -25.13 -3.81
C GLN A 44 -1.28 -23.98 -4.66
N LYS A 45 -0.51 -22.90 -4.87
CA LYS A 45 -0.93 -21.65 -5.53
C LYS A 45 -2.14 -20.99 -4.86
N ASN A 46 -2.36 -21.30 -3.59
CA ASN A 46 -3.40 -20.70 -2.77
C ASN A 46 -2.85 -19.43 -2.11
N TRP A 47 -2.74 -18.38 -2.92
CA TRP A 47 -2.07 -17.14 -2.54
C TRP A 47 -2.73 -16.42 -1.37
N ASP A 48 -4.06 -16.46 -1.28
CA ASP A 48 -4.80 -15.77 -0.21
C ASP A 48 -4.55 -16.42 1.15
N ASP A 49 -4.61 -17.76 1.23
CA ASP A 49 -4.30 -18.47 2.47
C ASP A 49 -2.81 -18.34 2.84
N ALA A 50 -1.91 -18.35 1.85
CA ALA A 50 -0.49 -18.13 2.09
C ALA A 50 -0.25 -16.76 2.77
N ILE A 51 -0.88 -15.70 2.25
CA ILE A 51 -0.81 -14.35 2.84
C ILE A 51 -1.27 -14.36 4.29
N LEU A 52 -2.42 -14.97 4.59
CA LEU A 52 -2.95 -15.01 5.96
C LEU A 52 -1.98 -15.68 6.94
N HIS A 53 -1.35 -16.79 6.53
CA HIS A 53 -0.39 -17.49 7.38
C HIS A 53 0.92 -16.72 7.57
N PHE A 54 1.42 -16.05 6.53
CA PHE A 54 2.61 -15.21 6.65
C PHE A 54 2.37 -13.95 7.49
N GLU A 55 1.21 -13.32 7.35
CA GLU A 55 0.81 -12.17 8.18
C GLU A 55 0.64 -12.58 9.66
N ASP A 56 0.02 -13.73 9.95
CA ASP A 56 -0.05 -14.26 11.32
C ASP A 56 1.36 -14.59 11.86
N ALA A 57 2.24 -15.19 11.04
CA ALA A 57 3.62 -15.45 11.44
C ALA A 57 4.34 -14.16 11.87
N LEU A 58 4.25 -13.10 11.06
CA LEU A 58 4.85 -11.79 11.37
C LEU A 58 4.20 -11.10 12.57
N MET A 59 2.90 -11.29 12.78
CA MET A 59 2.20 -10.77 13.95
C MET A 59 2.70 -11.42 15.24
N LYS A 60 2.93 -12.74 15.22
CA LYS A 60 3.42 -13.51 16.39
C LYS A 60 4.91 -13.33 16.62
N ASN A 61 5.68 -13.21 15.54
CA ASN A 61 7.11 -13.01 15.60
C ASN A 61 7.57 -12.01 14.51
N PRO A 62 7.63 -10.72 14.85
CA PRO A 62 8.04 -9.67 13.91
C PRO A 62 9.50 -9.77 13.44
N ALA A 63 10.32 -10.61 14.07
CA ALA A 63 11.73 -10.80 13.73
C ALA A 63 11.95 -11.76 12.55
N LEU A 64 10.94 -12.59 12.21
CA LEU A 64 10.98 -13.44 11.01
C LEU A 64 11.13 -12.56 9.77
N PHE A 65 11.96 -12.94 8.81
CA PHE A 65 12.21 -12.16 7.59
C PHE A 65 11.77 -12.90 6.34
N ARG A 66 11.81 -14.24 6.29
CA ARG A 66 11.30 -14.99 5.14
C ARG A 66 9.83 -14.68 4.79
N PRO A 67 8.90 -14.56 5.75
CA PRO A 67 7.52 -14.19 5.43
C PRO A 67 7.41 -12.85 4.71
N ASP A 68 8.27 -11.87 5.02
CA ASP A 68 8.29 -10.60 4.28
C ASP A 68 8.72 -10.84 2.82
N LEU A 69 9.74 -11.67 2.55
CA LEU A 69 10.14 -11.97 1.18
C LEU A 69 9.04 -12.68 0.38
N GLU A 70 8.38 -13.68 0.98
CA GLU A 70 7.29 -14.43 0.34
C GLU A 70 6.07 -13.52 0.07
N LEU A 71 5.67 -12.69 1.04
CA LEU A 71 4.59 -11.72 0.87
C LEU A 71 4.91 -10.74 -0.25
N ALA A 72 6.15 -10.23 -0.32
CA ALA A 72 6.57 -9.32 -1.37
C ALA A 72 6.41 -9.96 -2.76
N LEU A 73 6.85 -11.21 -2.92
CA LEU A 73 6.74 -11.96 -4.18
C LEU A 73 5.28 -12.22 -4.57
N ILE A 74 4.44 -12.64 -3.63
CA ILE A 74 3.01 -12.88 -3.87
C ILE A 74 2.33 -11.57 -4.30
N TYR A 75 2.57 -10.48 -3.59
CA TYR A 75 1.97 -9.18 -3.91
C TYR A 75 2.47 -8.64 -5.24
N HIS A 76 3.75 -8.84 -5.58
CA HIS A 76 4.32 -8.38 -6.85
C HIS A 76 3.74 -9.17 -8.03
N GLN A 77 3.80 -10.50 -7.98
CA GLN A 77 3.56 -11.35 -9.15
C GLN A 77 2.10 -11.77 -9.31
N GLN A 78 1.45 -12.12 -8.20
CA GLN A 78 0.14 -12.78 -8.23
C GLN A 78 -0.99 -11.77 -8.01
N LYS A 79 -0.84 -10.91 -7.00
CA LYS A 79 -1.87 -9.91 -6.65
C LYS A 79 -1.71 -8.58 -7.38
N LYS A 80 -0.54 -8.32 -7.97
CA LYS A 80 -0.16 -7.04 -8.59
C LYS A 80 -0.43 -5.84 -7.67
N ASN A 81 -0.28 -6.05 -6.36
CA ASN A 81 -0.36 -4.98 -5.38
C ASN A 81 1.05 -4.44 -5.14
N TYR A 82 1.50 -3.60 -6.06
CA TYR A 82 2.88 -3.12 -6.07
C TYR A 82 3.26 -2.31 -4.83
N VAL A 83 2.30 -1.64 -4.19
CA VAL A 83 2.52 -0.92 -2.92
C VAL A 83 2.88 -1.89 -1.80
N ARG A 84 2.09 -2.96 -1.61
CA ARG A 84 2.37 -3.98 -0.59
C ARG A 84 3.64 -4.77 -0.92
N ALA A 85 3.92 -5.02 -2.19
CA ALA A 85 5.16 -5.65 -2.61
C ALA A 85 6.40 -4.85 -2.17
N VAL A 86 6.44 -3.55 -2.48
CA VAL A 86 7.55 -2.66 -2.08
C VAL A 86 7.74 -2.64 -0.58
N TYR A 87 6.63 -2.50 0.19
CA TYR A 87 6.68 -2.51 1.65
C TYR A 87 7.38 -3.75 2.21
N HIS A 88 6.98 -4.94 1.75
CA HIS A 88 7.55 -6.18 2.28
C HIS A 88 8.99 -6.44 1.79
N TYR A 89 9.35 -6.02 0.57
CA TYR A 89 10.75 -6.06 0.14
C TYR A 89 11.65 -5.17 1.01
N GLU A 90 11.21 -3.94 1.29
CA GLU A 90 11.96 -3.00 2.15
C GLU A 90 12.11 -3.57 3.57
N ARG A 91 11.04 -4.13 4.14
CA ARG A 91 11.06 -4.84 5.43
C ARG A 91 12.05 -6.01 5.48
N TYR A 92 12.14 -6.78 4.41
CA TYR A 92 13.13 -7.86 4.32
C TYR A 92 14.56 -7.29 4.34
N LEU A 93 14.84 -6.25 3.55
CA LEU A 93 16.17 -5.62 3.49
C LEU A 93 16.55 -4.88 4.78
N GLU A 94 15.58 -4.34 5.52
CA GLU A 94 15.82 -3.77 6.86
C GLU A 94 16.34 -4.84 7.83
N LYS A 95 15.76 -6.04 7.79
CA LYS A 95 16.18 -7.17 8.64
C LYS A 95 17.45 -7.83 8.14
N ARG A 96 17.68 -7.80 6.82
CA ARG A 96 18.77 -8.50 6.13
C ARG A 96 19.48 -7.56 5.14
N PRO A 97 20.19 -6.52 5.63
CA PRO A 97 20.83 -5.54 4.75
C PRO A 97 21.93 -6.16 3.89
N GLU A 98 22.69 -7.12 4.42
CA GLU A 98 23.83 -7.73 3.72
C GLU A 98 23.48 -9.09 3.08
N THR A 99 22.20 -9.31 2.73
CA THR A 99 21.81 -10.51 1.98
C THR A 99 22.40 -10.49 0.57
N GLU A 100 22.82 -11.66 0.11
CA GLU A 100 23.22 -11.94 -1.27
C GLU A 100 22.12 -11.64 -2.29
N LYS A 101 20.85 -11.62 -1.87
CA LYS A 101 19.69 -11.29 -2.72
C LYS A 101 19.45 -9.78 -2.86
N ARG A 102 20.25 -8.94 -2.20
CA ARG A 102 19.99 -7.49 -2.08
C ARG A 102 19.73 -6.82 -3.42
N ASP A 103 20.63 -7.02 -4.38
CA ASP A 103 20.56 -6.34 -5.67
C ASP A 103 19.30 -6.77 -6.46
N LEU A 104 18.98 -8.07 -6.44
CA LEU A 104 17.75 -8.60 -7.05
C LEU A 104 16.49 -8.02 -6.41
N ILE A 105 16.49 -7.85 -5.09
CA ILE A 105 15.35 -7.26 -4.37
C ILE A 105 15.22 -5.78 -4.68
N LEU A 106 16.33 -5.03 -4.77
CA LEU A 106 16.31 -3.62 -5.17
C LEU A 106 15.79 -3.45 -6.60
N GLU A 107 16.19 -4.33 -7.51
CA GLU A 107 15.63 -4.37 -8.88
C GLU A 107 14.12 -4.66 -8.86
N SER A 108 13.68 -5.62 -8.04
CA SER A 108 12.26 -5.97 -7.88
C SER A 108 11.44 -4.80 -7.32
N ILE A 109 11.98 -4.06 -6.34
CA ILE A 109 11.38 -2.82 -5.82
C ILE A 109 11.23 -1.79 -6.93
N GLN A 110 12.29 -1.59 -7.74
CA GLN A 110 12.26 -0.62 -8.83
C GLN A 110 11.22 -1.00 -9.89
N GLN A 111 11.13 -2.28 -10.26
CA GLN A 111 10.14 -2.79 -11.18
C GLN A 111 8.72 -2.55 -10.65
N ALA A 112 8.45 -2.88 -9.39
CA ALA A 112 7.15 -2.65 -8.77
C ALA A 112 6.78 -1.16 -8.77
N LYS A 113 7.73 -0.25 -8.49
CA LYS A 113 7.52 1.21 -8.56
C LYS A 113 7.18 1.67 -9.98
N VAL A 114 7.85 1.14 -11.01
CA VAL A 114 7.53 1.44 -12.41
C VAL A 114 6.15 0.93 -12.81
N SER A 115 5.79 -0.30 -12.42
CA SER A 115 4.45 -0.86 -12.69
C SER A 115 3.35 -0.04 -12.01
N LEU A 116 3.55 0.37 -10.76
CA LEU A 116 2.61 1.25 -10.05
C LEU A 116 2.41 2.59 -10.78
N ALA A 117 3.51 3.22 -11.22
CA ALA A 117 3.41 4.47 -11.97
C ALA A 117 2.65 4.29 -13.30
N GLY A 118 2.82 3.15 -13.96
CA GLY A 118 2.06 2.78 -15.15
C GLY A 118 0.55 2.64 -14.86
N GLU A 119 0.17 1.97 -13.77
CA GLU A 119 -1.24 1.82 -13.39
C GLU A 119 -1.91 3.16 -13.08
N ILE A 120 -1.21 4.05 -12.37
CA ILE A 120 -1.70 5.39 -12.04
C ILE A 120 -1.87 6.22 -13.31
N GLY A 121 -0.87 6.25 -14.19
CA GLY A 121 -0.96 7.00 -15.45
C GLY A 121 -2.10 6.50 -16.37
N LEU A 122 -2.32 5.18 -16.41
CA LEU A 122 -3.45 4.59 -17.13
C LEU A 122 -4.80 4.99 -16.53
N ALA A 123 -4.92 5.07 -15.20
CA ALA A 123 -6.13 5.55 -14.56
C ALA A 123 -6.38 7.04 -14.88
N ASP A 124 -5.36 7.89 -14.78
CA ASP A 124 -5.45 9.32 -15.06
C ASP A 124 -5.89 9.61 -16.50
N SER A 125 -5.29 8.92 -17.47
CA SER A 125 -5.67 9.05 -18.90
C SER A 125 -7.12 8.66 -19.17
N LYS A 126 -7.63 7.58 -18.55
CA LYS A 126 -9.03 7.19 -18.68
C LYS A 126 -9.99 8.22 -18.07
N VAL A 127 -9.61 8.79 -16.92
CA VAL A 127 -10.38 9.86 -16.28
C VAL A 127 -10.42 11.09 -17.18
N GLU A 128 -9.30 11.48 -17.77
CA GLU A 128 -9.24 12.63 -18.69
C GLU A 128 -10.14 12.41 -19.92
N GLU A 129 -10.09 11.24 -20.55
CA GLU A 129 -10.96 10.90 -21.69
C GLU A 129 -12.45 10.98 -21.32
N GLU A 130 -12.82 10.46 -20.15
CA GLU A 130 -14.18 10.49 -19.62
C GLU A 130 -14.66 11.91 -19.36
N VAL A 131 -13.84 12.75 -18.73
CA VAL A 131 -14.14 14.17 -18.47
C VAL A 131 -14.37 14.92 -19.77
N VAL A 132 -13.54 14.70 -20.79
CA VAL A 132 -13.71 15.32 -22.11
C VAL A 132 -15.03 14.87 -22.75
N ARG A 133 -15.36 13.58 -22.69
CA ARG A 133 -16.62 13.05 -23.22
C ARG A 133 -17.84 13.66 -22.55
N LEU A 134 -17.88 13.63 -21.21
CA LEU A 134 -19.00 14.17 -20.43
C LEU A 134 -19.15 15.67 -20.63
N THR A 135 -18.04 16.41 -20.77
CA THR A 135 -18.09 17.84 -21.06
C THR A 135 -18.73 18.13 -22.41
N ARG A 136 -18.39 17.36 -23.46
CA ARG A 136 -19.03 17.51 -24.78
C ARG A 136 -20.52 17.19 -24.72
N GLU A 137 -20.89 16.10 -24.07
CA GLU A 137 -22.28 15.68 -23.91
C GLU A 137 -23.10 16.74 -23.17
N ASN A 138 -22.57 17.26 -22.05
CA ASN A 138 -23.23 18.31 -21.27
C ASN A 138 -23.50 19.56 -22.11
N ASN A 139 -22.50 19.99 -22.90
CA ASN A 139 -22.63 21.14 -23.77
C ASN A 139 -23.65 20.91 -24.89
N TRP A 140 -23.68 19.71 -25.49
CA TRP A 140 -24.64 19.33 -26.51
C TRP A 140 -26.08 19.29 -25.98
N LEU A 141 -26.30 18.68 -24.81
CA LEU A 141 -27.61 18.65 -24.15
C LEU A 141 -28.09 20.06 -23.79
N ARG A 142 -27.20 20.94 -23.29
CA ARG A 142 -27.54 22.35 -23.01
C ARG A 142 -27.93 23.11 -24.26
N GLN A 143 -27.26 22.89 -25.39
CA GLN A 143 -27.63 23.50 -26.67
C GLN A 143 -29.02 23.06 -27.12
N GLN A 144 -29.37 21.78 -26.98
CA GLN A 144 -30.72 21.31 -27.27
C GLN A 144 -31.77 21.90 -26.36
N LEU A 145 -31.51 22.00 -25.05
CA LEU A 145 -32.42 22.65 -24.11
C LEU A 145 -32.67 24.12 -24.47
N ALA A 146 -31.62 24.85 -24.87
CA ALA A 146 -31.75 26.22 -25.35
C ALA A 146 -32.57 26.31 -26.64
N GLN A 147 -32.38 25.39 -27.58
CA GLN A 147 -33.17 25.32 -28.82
C GLN A 147 -34.63 24.93 -28.59
N ALA A 148 -34.91 24.12 -27.56
CA ALA A 148 -36.26 23.71 -27.15
C ALA A 148 -37.01 24.80 -26.34
N GLY A 149 -36.46 26.02 -26.23
CA GLY A 149 -37.09 27.13 -25.53
C GLY A 149 -36.88 27.15 -24.01
N GLY A 150 -35.98 26.30 -23.48
CA GLY A 150 -35.56 26.35 -22.09
C GLY A 150 -34.62 27.54 -21.82
N ALA A 151 -34.75 28.19 -20.65
CA ALA A 151 -33.88 29.29 -20.26
C ALA A 151 -32.40 28.86 -20.26
N SER A 152 -31.57 29.57 -21.01
CA SER A 152 -30.14 29.26 -21.20
C SER A 152 -29.35 29.40 -19.90
N ALA A 153 -28.89 28.27 -19.33
CA ALA A 153 -27.93 28.26 -18.24
C ALA A 153 -26.50 28.27 -18.80
N ALA A 154 -25.69 29.24 -18.34
CA ALA A 154 -24.34 29.56 -18.80
C ALA A 154 -23.45 28.35 -19.15
N GLN A 155 -22.66 28.49 -20.22
CA GLN A 155 -21.72 27.47 -20.70
C GLN A 155 -20.71 27.10 -19.61
N VAL A 156 -20.42 25.80 -19.46
CA VAL A 156 -19.36 25.33 -18.55
C VAL A 156 -18.01 25.62 -19.21
N ALA A 157 -17.08 26.21 -18.44
CA ALA A 157 -15.74 26.53 -18.91
C ALA A 157 -14.99 25.29 -19.44
N THR A 158 -14.06 25.51 -20.36
CA THR A 158 -13.27 24.48 -21.03
C THR A 158 -12.48 23.61 -20.05
N VAL A 159 -12.31 22.32 -20.38
CA VAL A 159 -11.66 21.27 -19.55
C VAL A 159 -10.33 21.71 -18.93
N LYS A 160 -9.48 22.46 -19.66
CA LYS A 160 -8.22 23.02 -19.14
C LYS A 160 -8.37 23.89 -17.88
N THR A 161 -9.51 24.55 -17.71
CA THR A 161 -9.80 25.41 -16.54
C THR A 161 -10.28 24.57 -15.35
N ILE A 162 -10.88 23.41 -15.58
CA ILE A 162 -11.42 22.55 -14.51
C ILE A 162 -10.30 21.71 -13.88
N VAL A 163 -9.36 21.20 -14.70
CA VAL A 163 -8.27 20.32 -14.24
C VAL A 163 -7.12 21.10 -13.57
N ASN A 164 -6.90 22.37 -13.95
CA ASN A 164 -5.81 23.21 -13.40
C ASN A 164 -6.22 24.13 -12.24
N THR A 165 -7.48 24.09 -11.79
CA THR A 165 -7.91 24.92 -10.66
C THR A 165 -7.88 24.09 -9.38
N PRO A 166 -7.04 24.45 -8.38
CA PRO A 166 -7.09 23.81 -7.07
C PRO A 166 -8.53 23.85 -6.54
N PRO A 167 -9.05 22.75 -5.95
CA PRO A 167 -10.39 22.75 -5.40
C PRO A 167 -10.52 23.89 -4.40
N ALA A 168 -11.47 24.80 -4.65
CA ALA A 168 -11.75 25.89 -3.74
C ALA A 168 -12.01 25.30 -2.34
N PRO A 169 -11.44 25.90 -1.26
CA PRO A 169 -11.68 25.43 0.08
C PRO A 169 -13.19 25.39 0.31
N ARG A 170 -13.71 24.20 0.66
CA ARG A 170 -15.11 24.05 1.03
C ARG A 170 -15.39 25.07 2.14
N PRO A 171 -16.41 25.94 2.00
CA PRO A 171 -16.82 26.77 3.13
C PRO A 171 -17.20 25.81 4.25
N VAL A 172 -16.41 25.84 5.32
CA VAL A 172 -16.75 25.20 6.58
C VAL A 172 -18.12 25.74 6.96
N PRO A 173 -19.13 24.88 7.19
CA PRO A 173 -20.40 25.34 7.74
C PRO A 173 -20.06 25.99 9.07
N VAL A 174 -20.13 27.32 9.14
CA VAL A 174 -20.13 28.02 10.41
C VAL A 174 -21.35 27.47 11.14
N ALA A 175 -21.10 26.70 12.20
CA ALA A 175 -22.14 26.16 13.04
C ALA A 175 -23.02 27.32 13.49
N GLN A 176 -24.23 27.39 12.94
CA GLN A 176 -25.24 28.29 13.49
C GLN A 176 -25.50 27.81 14.91
N PRO A 177 -25.47 28.70 15.93
CA PRO A 177 -25.77 28.31 17.28
C PRO A 177 -27.15 27.67 17.32
N ALA A 178 -27.20 26.43 17.82
CA ALA A 178 -28.42 25.67 17.95
C ALA A 178 -29.44 26.49 18.74
N VAL A 179 -30.58 26.83 18.11
CA VAL A 179 -31.74 27.34 18.81
C VAL A 179 -32.26 26.18 19.66
N VAL A 180 -31.97 26.22 20.96
CA VAL A 180 -32.54 25.31 21.94
C VAL A 180 -34.04 25.58 21.98
N PRO A 181 -34.93 24.62 21.66
CA PRO A 181 -36.35 24.84 21.81
C PRO A 181 -36.66 24.94 23.30
N ALA A 182 -37.36 26.02 23.68
CA ALA A 182 -37.82 26.27 25.03
C ALA A 182 -38.69 25.10 25.51
N VAL A 183 -38.29 24.53 26.65
CA VAL A 183 -39.02 23.47 27.35
C VAL A 183 -40.43 23.98 27.70
N ALA A 184 -41.45 23.33 27.16
CA ALA A 184 -42.84 23.56 27.52
C ALA A 184 -43.04 23.25 29.00
N GLN A 185 -43.44 24.27 29.79
CA GLN A 185 -43.83 24.09 31.19
C GLN A 185 -45.07 23.20 31.27
N VAL A 186 -44.95 22.11 32.02
CA VAL A 186 -46.06 21.22 32.37
C VAL A 186 -46.97 21.97 33.34
N ALA A 187 -48.21 22.21 32.92
CA ALA A 187 -49.24 22.81 33.75
C ALA A 187 -49.59 21.90 34.93
N ALA A 188 -49.48 22.44 36.14
CA ALA A 188 -49.89 21.79 37.37
C ALA A 188 -51.41 21.64 37.41
N VAL A 189 -51.89 20.40 37.52
CA VAL A 189 -53.29 20.07 37.82
C VAL A 189 -53.48 20.20 39.33
N GLN A 190 -54.32 21.15 39.75
CA GLN A 190 -54.77 21.25 41.14
C GLN A 190 -55.90 20.24 41.39
N PRO A 191 -55.91 19.50 42.52
CA PRO A 191 -57.05 18.68 42.90
C PRO A 191 -58.10 19.54 43.62
N ALA A 192 -59.34 19.46 43.15
CA ALA A 192 -60.50 20.02 43.83
C ALA A 192 -60.86 19.16 45.06
N VAL A 193 -61.22 19.89 46.12
CA VAL A 193 -61.54 19.45 47.49
C VAL A 193 -62.86 18.68 47.55
N ALA A 194 -62.92 17.72 48.48
CA ALA A 194 -64.09 17.49 49.33
C ALA A 194 -63.66 17.69 50.79
#